data_AF-A0A3A8MZ56-F1
#
_entry.id   AF-A0A3A8MZ56-F1
#
_cell.length_a   1.000
_cell.length_b   1.000
_cell.length_c   1.000
_cell.angle_alpha   90.00
_cell.angle_beta   90.00
_cell.angle_gamma   90.00
#
_symmetry.space_group_name_H-M   'P 1'
#
loop_
_entity.id
_entity.type
_entity.pdbx_description
1 polymer ?
#
loop_
_entity_poly.entity_id
_entity_poly.type
_entity_poly.pdbx_seq_one_letter_code
_entity_poly.pdbx_strand_id
1 'polypeptide(L)' 'MTKPTEAGFSAPKFLTVDEAAALLRVNRKTLYELIRLTQLPGVIHIGRSIRIRRDALLAWRPGNGGPALGENR' A
#
# COMPACT_ATOMS: atom_id res chain seq x y z
N MET A 1 -19.70 2.99 4.51
CA MET A 1 -19.00 4.14 3.92
C MET A 1 -18.18 4.83 5.01
N THR A 2 -17.01 4.30 5.34
CA THR A 2 -16.09 4.98 6.28
C THR A 2 -15.26 5.97 5.48
N LYS A 3 -15.64 7.26 5.55
CA LYS A 3 -14.79 8.35 5.06
C LYS A 3 -13.52 8.39 5.92
N PRO A 4 -12.31 8.38 5.35
CA PRO A 4 -11.11 8.57 6.15
C PRO A 4 -11.13 10.01 6.69
N THR A 5 -10.98 10.06 8.00
CA THR A 5 -10.96 11.20 8.88
C THR A 5 -10.19 12.39 8.30
N GLU A 6 -10.89 13.51 8.08
CA GLU A 6 -10.31 14.84 8.02
C GLU A 6 -9.81 15.23 9.42
N ALA A 7 -8.65 14.71 9.82
CA ALA A 7 -7.92 15.20 11.00
C ALA A 7 -6.76 16.06 10.48
N GLY A 8 -6.79 17.33 10.85
CA GLY A 8 -5.97 18.40 10.29
C GLY A 8 -4.47 18.09 10.19
N PHE A 9 -3.89 18.51 9.05
CA PHE A 9 -2.48 18.80 8.72
C PHE A 9 -1.34 17.88 9.23
N SER A 10 -1.61 16.80 9.94
CA SER A 10 -0.64 15.77 10.30
C SER A 10 -1.04 14.49 9.59
N ALA A 11 -0.46 14.27 8.41
CA ALA A 11 -0.75 13.11 7.59
C ALA A 11 -0.60 11.81 8.45
N PRO A 12 -1.57 10.89 8.44
CA PRO A 12 -1.53 9.65 9.25
C PRO A 12 -0.23 8.85 9.06
N LYS A 13 0.45 8.49 10.16
CA LYS A 13 1.73 7.74 10.10
C LYS A 13 1.59 6.35 9.48
N PHE A 14 0.40 5.76 9.58
CA PHE A 14 0.06 4.44 9.05
C PHE A 14 -1.10 4.55 8.07
N LEU A 15 -0.96 3.88 6.94
CA LEU A 15 -1.94 3.78 5.87
C LEU A 15 -2.61 2.40 5.91
N THR A 16 -3.89 2.36 5.59
CA THR A 16 -4.58 1.14 5.21
C THR A 16 -4.18 0.72 3.79
N VAL A 17 -4.54 -0.51 3.41
CA VAL A 17 -4.36 -1.01 2.03
C VAL A 17 -5.04 -0.09 1.02
N ASP A 18 -6.23 0.42 1.32
CA ASP A 18 -6.97 1.28 0.39
C ASP A 18 -6.31 2.65 0.23
N GLU A 19 -5.86 3.25 1.33
CA GLU A 19 -5.13 4.53 1.30
C GLU A 19 -3.77 4.42 0.62
N ALA A 20 -3.04 3.32 0.85
CA ALA A 20 -1.76 3.07 0.19
C ALA A 20 -1.93 2.79 -1.32
N ALA A 21 -2.99 2.07 -1.70
CA ALA A 21 -3.34 1.84 -3.11
C ALA A 21 -3.70 3.16 -3.81
N ALA A 22 -4.48 4.02 -3.15
CA ALA A 22 -4.81 5.35 -3.67
C ALA A 22 -3.58 6.25 -3.80
N LEU A 23 -2.65 6.19 -2.83
CA LEU A 23 -1.40 6.97 -2.84
C LEU A 23 -0.49 6.55 -3.99
N LEU A 24 -0.32 5.24 -4.21
CA LEU A 24 0.48 4.69 -5.30
C LEU A 24 -0.24 4.69 -6.65
N ARG A 25 -1.54 5.02 -6.68
CA ARG A 25 -2.44 4.90 -7.84
C ARG A 25 -2.44 3.51 -8.49
N VAL A 26 -2.46 2.48 -7.65
CA VAL A 26 -2.56 1.08 -8.08
C VAL A 26 -3.88 0.46 -7.62
N ASN A 27 -4.28 -0.65 -8.25
CA ASN A 27 -5.42 -1.41 -7.78
C ASN A 27 -5.07 -2.08 -6.42
N ARG A 28 -6.06 -2.24 -5.53
CA ARG A 28 -5.91 -3.00 -4.27
C ARG A 28 -5.30 -4.38 -4.51
N LYS A 29 -5.69 -5.07 -5.59
CA LYS A 29 -5.14 -6.38 -5.94
C LYS A 29 -3.62 -6.32 -6.18
N THR A 30 -3.15 -5.32 -6.90
CA THR A 30 -1.71 -5.09 -7.12
C THR A 30 -0.99 -4.84 -5.80
N LEU A 31 -1.58 -4.08 -4.89
CA LEU A 31 -0.99 -3.84 -3.58
C LEU A 31 -0.90 -5.15 -2.77
N TYR A 32 -1.93 -5.99 -2.79
CA TYR A 32 -1.89 -7.30 -2.15
C TYR A 32 -0.82 -8.23 -2.74
N GLU A 33 -0.65 -8.24 -4.07
CA GLU A 33 0.43 -9.00 -4.71
C GLU A 33 1.80 -8.48 -4.27
N LEU A 34 2.00 -7.17 -4.24
CA LEU A 34 3.26 -6.57 -3.76
C LEU A 34 3.55 -6.89 -2.29
N ILE A 35 2.51 -6.94 -1.44
CA ILE A 35 2.62 -7.38 -0.04
C ILE A 35 3.02 -8.86 0.01
N ARG A 36 2.35 -9.71 -0.79
CA ARG A 36 2.62 -11.15 -0.88
C ARG A 36 4.05 -11.44 -1.35
N LEU A 37 4.55 -10.65 -2.30
CA LEU A 37 5.90 -10.73 -2.83
C LEU A 37 6.95 -10.06 -1.92
N THR A 38 6.54 -9.52 -0.75
CA THR A 38 7.42 -8.79 0.17
C THR A 38 8.18 -7.63 -0.52
N GLN A 39 7.57 -7.05 -1.56
CA GLN A 39 8.15 -5.94 -2.34
C GLN A 39 7.79 -4.56 -1.75
N LEU A 40 6.82 -4.51 -0.84
CA LEU A 40 6.39 -3.31 -0.13
C LEU A 40 7.09 -3.20 1.23
N PRO A 41 7.91 -2.16 1.46
CA PRO A 41 8.54 -1.94 2.76
C PRO A 41 7.55 -1.35 3.76
N GLY A 42 7.78 -1.62 5.05
CA GLY A 42 7.01 -1.02 6.14
C GLY A 42 5.59 -1.56 6.30
N VAL A 43 5.30 -2.72 5.73
CA VAL A 43 4.05 -3.47 5.97
C VAL A 43 4.09 -4.08 7.37
N ILE A 44 3.03 -3.85 8.14
CA ILE A 44 2.83 -4.34 9.50
C ILE A 44 1.50 -5.08 9.54
N HIS A 45 1.55 -6.35 9.94
CA HIS A 45 0.38 -7.18 10.11
C HIS A 45 -0.11 -7.04 11.55
N ILE A 46 -1.30 -6.47 11.72
CA ILE A 46 -1.97 -6.32 13.02
C ILE A 46 -3.19 -7.24 13.01
N GLY A 47 -2.98 -8.50 13.40
CA GLY A 47 -3.98 -9.55 13.31
C GLY A 47 -4.46 -9.75 11.87
N ARG A 48 -5.75 -9.50 11.62
CA ARG A 48 -6.37 -9.56 10.28
C ARG A 48 -6.24 -8.26 9.48
N SER A 49 -5.70 -7.20 10.08
CA SER A 49 -5.56 -5.89 9.45
C SER A 49 -4.14 -5.65 8.99
N ILE A 50 -3.98 -5.10 7.79
CA ILE A 50 -2.68 -4.70 7.26
C ILE A 50 -2.55 -3.18 7.40
N ARG A 51 -1.43 -2.74 7.97
CA ARG A 51 -1.05 -1.32 8.07
C ARG A 51 0.30 -1.10 7.42
N ILE A 52 0.45 0.02 6.74
CA ILE A 52 1.65 0.34 5.97
C ILE A 52 2.21 1.65 6.50
N ARG A 53 3.48 1.69 6.87
CA ARG A 53 4.13 2.96 7.25
C ARG A 53 4.23 3.88 6.04
N ARG A 54 3.72 5.10 6.19
CA ARG A 54 3.76 6.11 5.12
C ARG A 54 5.20 6.49 4.75
N ASP A 55 6.10 6.65 5.73
CA ASP A 55 7.48 7.06 5.47
C ASP A 55 8.21 6.03 4.60
N ALA A 56 8.06 4.75 4.96
CA ALA A 56 8.65 3.64 4.22
C ALA A 56 8.09 3.58 2.79
N LEU A 57 6.79 3.85 2.62
CA LEU A 57 6.14 3.87 1.31
C LEU A 57 6.58 5.06 0.44
N LEU A 58 6.84 6.23 1.04
CA LEU A 58 7.31 7.42 0.32
C LEU A 58 8.81 7.34 -0.04
N ALA A 59 9.61 6.71 0.82
CA ALA A 59 11.02 6.44 0.54
C ALA A 59 11.20 5.29 -0.47
N TRP A 60 10.17 4.44 -0.62
CA TRP A 60 10.18 3.33 -1.54
C TRP A 60 10.13 3.82 -3.00
N ARG A 61 11.12 3.40 -3.78
CA ARG A 61 11.17 3.64 -5.22
C ARG A 61 10.84 2.34 -5.94
N PRO A 62 9.71 2.25 -6.65
CA PRO A 62 9.43 1.10 -7.49
C PRO A 62 10.45 1.10 -8.65
N GLY A 63 11.29 0.08 -8.71
CA GLY A 63 12.37 0.02 -9.70
C GLY A 63 12.82 -1.38 -10.13
N ASN A 64 12.26 -2.47 -9.59
CA ASN A 64 12.68 -3.83 -9.98
C ASN A 64 11.68 -4.96 -9.67
N GLY A 65 10.38 -4.66 -9.52
CA GLY A 65 9.42 -5.60 -8.93
C GLY A 65 8.33 -6.13 -9.87
N GLY A 66 8.68 -7.08 -10.73
CA GLY A 66 7.75 -8.09 -11.28
C GLY A 66 6.76 -7.63 -12.38
N PRO A 67 6.30 -8.58 -13.22
CA PRO A 67 5.76 -8.30 -14.55
C PRO A 67 4.46 -7.52 -14.49
N ALA A 68 4.39 -6.49 -15.34
CA ALA A 68 3.15 -5.85 -15.72
C ALA A 68 2.17 -6.94 -16.18
N LEU A 69 1.00 -6.98 -15.54
CA LEU A 69 -0.26 -7.50 -16.06
C LEU A 69 -0.17 -8.93 -16.63
N GLY A 70 -0.76 -9.88 -15.90
CA GLY A 70 -1.01 -11.23 -16.39
C GLY A 70 -1.50 -11.20 -17.84
N GLU A 71 -0.65 -11.68 -18.74
CA GLU A 71 -1.01 -12.02 -20.09
C GLU A 71 -2.06 -13.12 -19.98
N ASN A 72 -3.26 -12.83 -20.48
CA ASN A 72 -4.31 -13.82 -20.63
C ASN A 72 -3.79 -14.93 -21.54
N ARG A 73 -3.74 -16.16 -21.04
CA ARG A 73 -3.86 -17.35 -21.87
C ARG A 73 -4.65 -18.43 -21.17
#